data_AF-A0A366W1X7-F1
#
_entry.id   AF-A0A366W1X7-F1
#
_cell.length_a   1.000
_cell.length_b   1.000
_cell.length_c   1.000
_cell.angle_alpha   90.00
_cell.angle_beta   90.00
_cell.angle_gamma   90.00
#
_symmetry.space_group_name_H-M   'P 1'
#
loop_
_entity.id
_entity.type
_entity.pdbx_description
1 polymer ?
#
loop_
_entity_poly.entity_id
_entity_poly.type
_entity_poly.pdbx_seq_one_letter_code
_entity_poly.pdbx_strand_id
1 'polypeptide(L)'
;MMKLTSLSAALLCAVAPAALFAEPVELRSVDGFISVDGEIVGYNGTMLAVETSVGQVSVPASEVVCYGAGCDEVIANNDFGLTRAAFQDVATQAEAVVVGGTDEITVSFLIPAFDVIYRIVVGAYVTTGQTDANLTIGSAGEITLDHPDTGAQANLRIADAGGTSHAVVTVAALQSEAPQAYTAAADWALAPAVSDQLLAARALAVIVAPNIDISAVSMADLAGIYAGDITNWSELGGPDLAILPLQLPATSTMRTEFIQLVMEPAGKSIAGNVLTMADGPGIASSVNQFAGAISVVEVADASDSNLLPVSGTCGTPVVLDSFNVISGDYPLVRPLMISFDSVPETQLTADIFDYAAGSVVQRLVSAEGFDSISAIAQDEDSKNHRLNTLLGADLAETERLAAAQMFQRLFEAQRLSPTMFGGATSGPEAGWNRAMFTTLAEALATSDMAGREVMFVGFGGTGDAAMAVSAAAAADMQAAFSQFAPNVAAANGLTLSAQGFGNISPATCYEGQVAGAEHTRVEIWVK
;
A
#
# COMPACT_ATOMS: atom_id res chain seq x y z
N MET A 1 74.76 -62.47 -1.76
CA MET A 1 74.66 -61.33 -0.83
C MET A 1 74.84 -60.08 -1.69
N MET A 2 73.92 -59.13 -1.89
CA MET A 2 72.72 -58.67 -1.18
C MET A 2 71.80 -58.07 -2.27
N LYS A 3 70.51 -58.43 -2.32
CA LYS A 3 69.53 -57.95 -3.32
C LYS A 3 68.85 -56.67 -2.79
N LEU A 4 68.75 -55.65 -3.65
CA LEU A 4 67.87 -54.49 -3.46
C LEU A 4 66.41 -54.88 -3.77
N THR A 5 65.48 -54.45 -2.90
CA THR A 5 64.03 -54.43 -3.11
C THR A 5 63.53 -53.13 -2.47
N SER A 6 63.11 -52.13 -3.26
CA SER A 6 61.74 -51.92 -3.76
C SER A 6 60.72 -51.67 -2.65
N LEU A 7 60.34 -50.41 -2.45
CA LEU A 7 59.06 -50.00 -1.88
C LEU A 7 58.47 -48.91 -2.79
N SER A 8 57.49 -49.30 -3.61
CA SER A 8 56.59 -48.39 -4.31
C SER A 8 55.31 -48.30 -3.50
N ALA A 9 54.95 -47.09 -3.06
CA ALA A 9 53.65 -46.77 -2.48
C ALA A 9 52.65 -46.48 -3.60
N ALA A 10 51.59 -47.28 -3.71
CA ALA A 10 50.44 -46.98 -4.55
C ALA A 10 49.27 -46.59 -3.65
N LEU A 11 48.93 -45.30 -3.65
CA LEU A 11 47.78 -44.72 -2.99
C LEU A 11 46.60 -44.79 -3.98
N LEU A 12 45.66 -45.72 -3.76
CA LEU A 12 44.39 -45.76 -4.49
C LEU A 12 43.43 -44.76 -3.82
N CYS A 13 43.23 -43.59 -4.43
CA CYS A 13 42.08 -42.74 -4.12
C CYS A 13 40.83 -43.35 -4.79
N ALA A 14 39.92 -43.89 -3.97
CA ALA A 14 38.55 -44.18 -4.40
C ALA A 14 37.79 -42.85 -4.50
N VAL A 15 37.60 -42.35 -5.73
CA VAL A 15 36.64 -41.29 -6.01
C VAL A 15 35.27 -41.95 -6.02
N ALA A 16 34.46 -41.67 -5.00
CA ALA A 16 33.04 -41.98 -5.05
C ALA A 16 32.41 -41.08 -6.13
N PRO A 17 31.60 -41.62 -7.07
CA PRO A 17 30.86 -40.78 -7.98
C PRO A 17 29.86 -39.96 -7.15
N ALA A 18 29.95 -38.63 -7.25
CA ALA A 18 28.85 -37.77 -6.85
C ALA A 18 27.64 -38.19 -7.70
N ALA A 19 26.57 -38.64 -7.05
CA ALA A 19 25.28 -38.73 -7.73
C ALA A 19 24.90 -37.28 -8.12
N LEU A 20 24.88 -37.00 -9.42
CA LEU A 20 24.11 -35.86 -9.91
C LEU A 20 22.65 -36.19 -9.61
N PHE A 21 22.07 -35.52 -8.63
CA PHE A 21 20.62 -35.49 -8.46
C PHE A 21 20.12 -34.40 -9.41
N ALA A 22 19.19 -34.73 -10.31
CA ALA A 22 18.55 -33.69 -11.11
C ALA A 22 17.66 -32.83 -10.20
N GLU A 23 17.51 -31.56 -10.54
CA GLU A 23 16.76 -30.62 -9.71
C GLU A 23 15.24 -30.91 -9.76
N PRO A 24 14.53 -30.77 -8.62
CA PRO A 24 13.09 -30.99 -8.59
C PRO A 24 12.34 -29.95 -9.42
N VAL A 25 11.20 -30.37 -9.96
CA VAL A 25 10.24 -29.55 -10.70
C VAL A 25 8.88 -29.57 -10.01
N GLU A 26 8.14 -28.48 -10.17
CA GLU A 26 6.71 -28.43 -9.85
C GLU A 26 5.92 -28.26 -11.13
N LEU A 27 4.99 -29.18 -11.41
CA LEU A 27 4.10 -29.11 -12.57
C LEU A 27 2.70 -28.74 -12.12
N ARG A 28 2.21 -27.59 -12.56
CA ARG A 28 0.84 -27.14 -12.24
C ARG A 28 -0.04 -27.21 -13.47
N SER A 29 -1.24 -27.75 -13.32
CA SER A 29 -2.26 -27.63 -14.35
C SER A 29 -2.65 -26.17 -14.57
N VAL A 30 -3.09 -25.85 -15.79
CA VAL A 30 -3.52 -24.50 -16.18
C VAL A 30 -4.58 -23.90 -15.27
N ASP A 31 -5.47 -24.77 -14.78
CA ASP A 31 -6.59 -24.42 -13.92
C ASP A 31 -6.20 -24.39 -12.43
N GLY A 32 -4.93 -24.68 -12.10
CA GLY A 32 -4.37 -24.60 -10.75
C GLY A 32 -4.86 -25.70 -9.79
N PHE A 33 -5.71 -26.62 -10.24
CA PHE A 33 -6.30 -27.66 -9.37
C PHE A 33 -5.36 -28.83 -9.10
N ILE A 34 -4.35 -29.03 -9.93
CA ILE A 34 -3.43 -30.18 -9.84
C ILE A 34 -2.00 -29.63 -9.82
N SER A 35 -1.29 -29.88 -8.73
CA SER A 35 0.16 -29.69 -8.65
C SER A 35 0.85 -31.05 -8.44
N VAL A 36 1.96 -31.25 -9.14
CA VAL A 36 2.79 -32.45 -9.06
C VAL A 36 4.24 -32.04 -8.85
N ASP A 37 4.73 -32.30 -7.64
CA ASP A 37 6.13 -32.07 -7.26
C ASP A 37 6.97 -33.34 -7.43
N GLY A 38 8.12 -33.23 -8.09
CA GLY A 38 9.05 -34.35 -8.23
C GLY A 38 10.15 -34.12 -9.27
N GLU A 39 10.78 -35.19 -9.76
CA GLU A 39 11.86 -35.11 -10.76
C GLU A 39 11.36 -35.59 -12.12
N ILE A 40 11.67 -34.87 -13.21
CA ILE A 40 11.33 -35.32 -14.56
C ILE A 40 12.23 -36.51 -14.92
N VAL A 41 11.66 -37.70 -14.99
CA VAL A 41 12.37 -38.95 -15.31
C VAL A 41 12.10 -39.47 -16.71
N GLY A 42 11.21 -38.80 -17.47
CA GLY A 42 10.96 -39.16 -18.86
C GLY A 42 9.95 -38.29 -19.58
N TYR A 43 10.07 -38.28 -20.91
CA TYR A 43 9.09 -37.67 -21.81
C TYR A 43 8.99 -38.50 -23.08
N ASN A 44 7.77 -38.74 -23.55
CA ASN A 44 7.51 -39.56 -24.73
C ASN A 44 6.93 -38.79 -25.92
N GLY A 45 6.93 -37.45 -25.87
CA GLY A 45 6.31 -36.59 -26.89
C GLY A 45 4.89 -36.14 -26.56
N THR A 46 4.29 -36.62 -25.48
CA THR A 46 2.94 -36.21 -25.05
C THR A 46 2.81 -36.20 -23.53
N MET A 47 3.27 -37.27 -22.89
CA MET A 47 3.24 -37.43 -21.44
C MET A 47 4.62 -37.21 -20.86
N LEU A 48 4.66 -36.43 -19.79
CA LEU A 48 5.81 -36.26 -18.92
C LEU A 48 5.68 -37.23 -17.74
N ALA A 49 6.75 -37.96 -17.44
CA ALA A 49 6.83 -38.84 -16.28
C ALA A 49 7.66 -38.16 -15.18
N VAL A 50 7.05 -37.98 -14.02
CA VAL A 50 7.65 -37.35 -12.84
C VAL A 50 7.77 -38.39 -11.74
N GLU A 51 8.96 -38.55 -11.18
CA GLU A 51 9.16 -39.35 -9.97
C GLU A 51 8.81 -38.49 -8.76
N THR A 52 7.71 -38.83 -8.09
CA THR A 52 7.23 -38.12 -6.89
C THR A 52 7.54 -38.94 -5.64
N SER A 53 7.35 -38.35 -4.46
CA SER A 53 7.51 -39.05 -3.17
C SER A 53 6.57 -40.26 -2.99
N VAL A 54 5.46 -40.31 -3.74
CA VAL A 54 4.48 -41.41 -3.72
C VAL A 54 4.64 -42.36 -4.91
N GLY A 55 5.68 -42.17 -5.73
CA GLY A 55 6.01 -42.96 -6.92
C GLY A 55 5.85 -42.18 -8.22
N GLN A 56 6.03 -42.87 -9.35
CA GLN A 56 5.99 -42.26 -10.67
C GLN A 56 4.57 -41.84 -11.08
N VAL A 57 4.42 -40.56 -11.43
CA VAL A 57 3.19 -39.95 -11.94
C VAL A 57 3.41 -39.53 -13.39
N SER A 58 2.38 -39.64 -14.24
CA SER A 58 2.45 -39.18 -15.64
C SER A 58 1.39 -38.13 -15.93
N VAL A 59 1.82 -36.99 -16.45
CA VAL A 59 0.95 -35.85 -16.79
C VAL A 59 1.14 -35.41 -18.24
N PRO A 60 0.10 -34.87 -18.92
CA PRO A 60 0.26 -34.33 -20.27
C PRO A 60 1.10 -33.05 -20.22
N ALA A 61 2.21 -33.01 -20.95
CA ALA A 61 3.12 -31.85 -20.92
C ALA A 61 2.42 -30.56 -21.42
N SER A 62 1.50 -30.69 -22.37
CA SER A 62 0.75 -29.56 -22.95
C SER A 62 -0.32 -28.95 -22.05
N GLU A 63 -0.64 -29.59 -20.92
CA GLU A 63 -1.69 -29.14 -19.98
C GLU A 63 -1.10 -28.65 -18.65
N VAL A 64 0.23 -28.61 -18.55
CA VAL A 64 0.94 -28.20 -17.35
C VAL A 64 1.95 -27.10 -17.65
N VAL A 65 2.11 -26.22 -16.67
CA VAL A 65 3.19 -25.23 -16.60
C VAL A 65 4.28 -25.81 -15.72
N CYS A 66 5.53 -25.76 -16.19
CA CYS A 66 6.69 -26.28 -15.48
C CYS A 66 7.37 -25.16 -14.69
N TYR A 67 7.51 -25.35 -13.38
CA TYR A 67 8.17 -24.42 -12.47
C TYR A 67 9.45 -25.00 -11.88
N GLY A 68 10.45 -24.14 -11.71
CA GLY A 68 11.69 -24.46 -11.02
C GLY A 68 12.89 -24.66 -11.96
N ALA A 69 14.09 -24.62 -11.39
CA ALA A 69 15.34 -24.69 -12.14
C ALA A 69 15.54 -26.05 -12.87
N GLY A 70 14.96 -27.13 -12.34
CA GLY A 70 14.92 -28.43 -13.02
C GLY A 70 14.20 -28.42 -14.37
N CYS A 71 13.22 -27.53 -14.55
CA CYS A 71 12.55 -27.38 -15.86
C CYS A 71 13.51 -26.83 -16.91
N ASP A 72 14.27 -25.80 -16.57
CA ASP A 72 15.25 -25.21 -17.48
C ASP A 72 16.46 -26.11 -17.69
N GLU A 73 16.91 -26.86 -16.68
CA GLU A 73 17.99 -27.83 -16.84
C GLU A 73 17.63 -28.91 -17.86
N VAL A 74 16.49 -29.57 -17.68
CA VAL A 74 16.02 -30.66 -18.57
C VAL A 74 15.78 -30.13 -19.99
N ILE A 75 15.27 -28.90 -20.14
CA ILE A 75 15.08 -28.26 -21.45
C ILE A 75 16.43 -27.87 -22.09
N ALA A 76 17.36 -27.29 -21.33
CA ALA A 76 18.65 -26.83 -21.83
C ALA A 76 19.53 -28.00 -22.28
N ASN A 77 19.48 -29.11 -21.53
CA ASN A 77 20.17 -30.35 -21.88
C ASN A 77 19.41 -31.18 -22.93
N ASN A 78 18.16 -30.81 -23.22
CA ASN A 78 17.24 -31.55 -24.10
C ASN A 78 17.10 -33.01 -23.66
N ASP A 79 17.05 -33.21 -22.34
CA ASP A 79 16.90 -34.53 -21.75
C ASP A 79 15.53 -35.09 -22.14
N PHE A 80 15.52 -36.37 -22.48
CA PHE A 80 14.34 -37.08 -22.99
C PHE A 80 13.75 -36.50 -24.31
N GLY A 81 14.49 -35.63 -25.02
CA GLY A 81 13.98 -34.91 -26.19
C GLY A 81 12.90 -33.87 -25.85
N LEU A 82 12.88 -33.43 -24.59
CA LEU A 82 11.97 -32.43 -24.08
C LEU A 82 12.43 -31.04 -24.51
N THR A 83 11.51 -30.26 -25.08
CA THR A 83 11.78 -28.87 -25.48
C THR A 83 10.79 -27.95 -24.81
N ARG A 84 11.11 -26.65 -24.72
CA ARG A 84 10.22 -25.64 -24.11
C ARG A 84 8.81 -25.62 -24.73
N ALA A 85 8.70 -25.95 -26.02
CA ALA A 85 7.41 -26.03 -26.73
C ALA A 85 6.52 -27.22 -26.30
N ALA A 86 7.03 -28.15 -25.49
CA ALA A 86 6.24 -29.25 -24.94
C ALA A 86 5.30 -28.78 -23.82
N PHE A 87 5.61 -27.65 -23.18
CA PHE A 87 4.85 -27.10 -22.06
C PHE A 87 3.95 -25.94 -22.47
N GLN A 88 2.93 -25.68 -21.66
CA GLN A 88 2.11 -24.49 -21.83
C GLN A 88 2.88 -23.21 -21.49
N ASP A 89 3.70 -23.25 -20.44
CA ASP A 89 4.68 -22.23 -20.10
C ASP A 89 5.82 -22.85 -19.25
N VAL A 90 6.96 -22.17 -19.18
CA VAL A 90 8.09 -22.54 -18.32
C VAL A 90 8.49 -21.33 -17.50
N ALA A 91 8.25 -21.41 -16.20
CA ALA A 91 8.49 -20.32 -15.27
C ALA A 91 9.70 -20.63 -14.38
N THR A 92 10.70 -19.78 -14.48
CA THR A 92 11.71 -19.66 -13.43
C THR A 92 11.05 -18.96 -12.24
N GLN A 93 10.64 -19.73 -11.23
CA GLN A 93 10.63 -19.17 -9.89
C GLN A 93 12.10 -18.93 -9.55
N ALA A 94 12.56 -17.69 -9.72
CA ALA A 94 13.69 -17.23 -8.95
C ALA A 94 13.21 -17.25 -7.50
N GLU A 95 13.43 -18.36 -6.79
CA GLU A 95 13.58 -18.27 -5.35
C GLU A 95 14.62 -17.18 -5.14
N ALA A 96 14.20 -16.05 -4.60
CA ALA A 96 15.12 -15.05 -4.15
C ALA A 96 16.08 -15.79 -3.22
N VAL A 97 17.37 -15.83 -3.58
CA VAL A 97 18.40 -16.27 -2.66
C VAL A 97 18.23 -15.40 -1.43
N VAL A 98 17.68 -15.97 -0.35
CA VAL A 98 17.54 -15.25 0.91
C VAL A 98 18.95 -15.14 1.46
N VAL A 99 19.60 -14.04 1.11
CA VAL A 99 20.93 -13.69 1.61
C VAL A 99 20.75 -13.38 3.09
N GLY A 100 21.37 -14.17 3.96
CA GLY A 100 21.53 -13.80 5.37
C GLY A 100 22.14 -12.40 5.48
N GLY A 101 21.63 -11.59 6.40
CA GLY A 101 21.99 -10.18 6.53
C GLY A 101 21.65 -9.67 7.93
N THR A 102 22.16 -8.49 8.28
CA THR A 102 21.89 -7.87 9.58
C THR A 102 21.50 -6.42 9.39
N ASP A 103 20.25 -6.10 9.74
CA ASP A 103 19.79 -4.73 9.85
C ASP A 103 20.00 -4.24 11.29
N GLU A 104 20.65 -3.08 11.46
CA GLU A 104 20.65 -2.33 12.72
C GLU A 104 19.86 -1.04 12.54
N ILE A 105 18.65 -0.98 13.08
CA ILE A 105 17.72 0.12 12.85
C ILE A 105 17.51 0.87 14.15
N THR A 106 17.89 2.15 14.12
CA THR A 106 17.65 3.08 15.22
C THR A 106 16.56 4.05 14.81
N VAL A 107 15.43 3.99 15.50
CA VAL A 107 14.23 4.75 15.15
C VAL A 107 14.15 6.01 15.99
N SER A 108 14.01 7.17 15.34
CA SER A 108 13.63 8.42 16.00
C SER A 108 12.22 8.84 15.61
N PHE A 109 11.66 9.80 16.35
CA PHE A 109 10.29 10.26 16.18
C PHE A 109 10.29 11.77 16.06
N LEU A 110 9.68 12.31 15.00
CA LEU A 110 9.53 13.76 14.86
C LEU A 110 8.63 14.33 15.97
N ILE A 111 7.61 13.55 16.35
CA ILE A 111 6.71 13.83 17.46
C ILE A 111 6.81 12.67 18.45
N PRO A 112 7.16 12.91 19.73
CA PRO A 112 7.36 11.83 20.71
C PRO A 112 6.17 10.88 20.86
N ALA A 113 4.94 11.38 20.69
CA ALA A 113 3.72 10.57 20.79
C ALA A 113 3.61 9.44 19.74
N PHE A 114 4.37 9.50 18.64
CA PHE A 114 4.38 8.46 17.62
C PHE A 114 5.13 7.19 18.04
N ASP A 115 5.85 7.20 19.17
CA ASP A 115 6.53 6.00 19.69
C ASP A 115 5.53 4.89 20.06
N VAL A 116 4.31 5.25 20.48
CA VAL A 116 3.23 4.32 20.81
C VAL A 116 2.85 3.48 19.58
N ILE A 117 2.67 4.10 18.42
CA ILE A 117 2.29 3.38 17.19
C ILE A 117 3.41 2.44 16.75
N TYR A 118 4.65 2.91 16.74
CA TYR A 118 5.79 2.06 16.44
C TYR A 118 5.86 0.83 17.36
N ARG A 119 5.67 1.02 18.68
CA ARG A 119 5.67 -0.08 19.66
C ARG A 119 4.51 -1.05 19.43
N ILE A 120 3.34 -0.56 19.02
CA ILE A 120 2.19 -1.40 18.64
C ILE A 120 2.55 -2.28 17.44
N VAL A 121 3.11 -1.69 16.37
CA VAL A 121 3.49 -2.43 15.16
C VAL A 121 4.49 -3.53 15.49
N VAL A 122 5.61 -3.16 16.11
CA VAL A 122 6.67 -4.13 16.43
C VAL A 122 6.18 -5.16 17.45
N GLY A 123 5.46 -4.73 18.49
CA GLY A 123 4.92 -5.61 19.52
C GLY A 123 3.92 -6.63 18.94
N ALA A 124 2.98 -6.18 18.10
CA ALA A 124 2.01 -7.05 17.45
C ALA A 124 2.72 -8.07 16.56
N TYR A 125 3.62 -7.63 15.69
CA TYR A 125 4.39 -8.52 14.82
C TYR A 125 5.14 -9.60 15.60
N VAL A 126 5.82 -9.20 16.67
CA VAL A 126 6.55 -10.11 17.55
C VAL A 126 5.63 -11.16 18.20
N THR A 127 4.39 -10.77 18.55
CA THR A 127 3.45 -11.67 19.24
C THR A 127 2.63 -12.56 18.32
N THR A 128 2.32 -12.11 17.11
CA THR A 128 1.33 -12.73 16.23
C THR A 128 1.75 -12.84 14.77
N GLY A 129 2.76 -12.09 14.34
CA GLY A 129 3.25 -12.08 12.96
C GLY A 129 4.40 -13.05 12.71
N GLN A 130 5.13 -13.46 13.75
CA GLN A 130 6.29 -14.35 13.63
C GLN A 130 5.94 -15.80 13.94
N THR A 131 6.21 -16.69 12.99
CA THR A 131 6.09 -18.15 13.19
C THR A 131 7.44 -18.84 13.28
N ASP A 132 8.50 -18.28 12.68
CA ASP A 132 9.79 -18.97 12.51
C ASP A 132 11.04 -18.19 13.00
N ALA A 133 10.95 -16.90 13.37
CA ALA A 133 12.08 -16.15 13.94
C ALA A 133 12.16 -16.23 15.49
N ASN A 134 13.39 -16.32 16.00
CA ASN A 134 13.73 -16.17 17.41
C ASN A 134 13.67 -14.70 17.84
N LEU A 135 12.98 -14.42 18.94
CA LEU A 135 12.89 -13.09 19.54
C LEU A 135 13.78 -12.99 20.78
N THR A 136 14.54 -11.90 20.87
CA THR A 136 15.16 -11.44 22.12
C THR A 136 14.77 -10.00 22.39
N ILE A 137 14.32 -9.70 23.62
CA ILE A 137 14.05 -8.35 24.10
C ILE A 137 15.13 -7.97 25.13
N GLY A 138 15.94 -6.97 24.79
CA GLY A 138 16.96 -6.41 25.66
C GLY A 138 16.37 -5.59 26.82
N SER A 139 17.13 -5.45 27.90
CA SER A 139 16.70 -4.69 29.09
C SER A 139 16.43 -3.20 28.86
N ALA A 140 16.92 -2.64 27.74
CA ALA A 140 16.67 -1.27 27.30
C ALA A 140 15.50 -1.15 26.30
N GLY A 141 14.77 -2.25 26.03
CA GLY A 141 13.68 -2.28 25.04
C GLY A 141 14.15 -2.48 23.60
N GLU A 142 15.42 -2.82 23.40
CA GLU A 142 15.96 -3.28 22.11
C GLU A 142 15.32 -4.62 21.73
N ILE A 143 14.96 -4.76 20.46
CA ILE A 143 14.33 -5.96 19.92
C ILE A 143 15.27 -6.56 18.89
N THR A 144 15.67 -7.80 19.12
CA THR A 144 16.46 -8.59 18.17
C THR A 144 15.59 -9.73 17.66
N LEU A 145 15.42 -9.79 16.35
CA LEU A 145 14.82 -10.91 15.64
C LEU A 145 15.93 -11.64 14.89
N ASP A 146 15.93 -12.97 14.98
CA ASP A 146 16.89 -13.85 14.33
C ASP A 146 16.15 -15.00 13.66
N HIS A 147 16.26 -15.12 12.35
CA HIS A 147 15.63 -16.20 11.61
C HIS A 147 16.63 -17.35 11.44
N PRO A 148 16.47 -18.48 12.13
CA PRO A 148 17.49 -19.52 12.21
C PRO A 148 17.79 -20.19 10.86
N ASP A 149 16.79 -20.31 9.98
CA ASP A 149 16.95 -20.98 8.69
C ASP A 149 17.63 -20.11 7.63
N THR A 150 17.45 -18.78 7.69
CA THR A 150 17.99 -17.84 6.70
C THR A 150 19.23 -17.11 7.22
N GLY A 151 19.44 -17.11 8.53
CA GLY A 151 20.48 -16.31 9.20
C GLY A 151 20.22 -14.81 9.17
N ALA A 152 19.01 -14.38 8.78
CA ALA A 152 18.63 -12.97 8.79
C ALA A 152 18.45 -12.46 10.22
N GLN A 153 19.01 -11.29 10.50
CA GLN A 153 18.90 -10.62 11.80
C GLN A 153 18.40 -9.20 11.64
N ALA A 154 17.46 -8.80 12.49
CA ALA A 154 16.98 -7.42 12.59
C ALA A 154 17.10 -6.96 14.03
N ASN A 155 17.90 -5.92 14.26
CA ASN A 155 18.07 -5.27 15.54
C ASN A 155 17.42 -3.89 15.52
N LEU A 156 16.36 -3.73 16.32
CA LEU A 156 15.53 -2.54 16.41
C LEU A 156 15.72 -1.88 17.77
N ARG A 157 16.07 -0.60 17.76
CA ARG A 157 16.17 0.24 18.97
C ARG A 157 15.58 1.62 18.74
N ILE A 158 15.07 2.23 19.81
CA ILE A 158 14.66 3.63 19.80
C ILE A 158 15.88 4.50 20.10
N ALA A 159 16.03 5.58 19.33
CA ALA A 159 17.10 6.55 19.52
C ALA A 159 16.98 7.24 20.88
N ASP A 160 18.12 7.43 21.55
CA ASP A 160 18.21 8.38 22.66
C ASP A 160 17.93 9.80 22.15
N ALA A 161 17.44 10.68 23.04
CA ALA A 161 17.14 12.06 22.67
C ALA A 161 18.37 12.78 22.09
N GLY A 162 18.30 13.19 20.82
CA GLY A 162 19.40 13.82 20.08
C GLY A 162 20.48 12.86 19.57
N GLY A 163 20.24 11.55 19.65
CA GLY A 163 21.08 10.51 19.08
C GLY A 163 20.93 10.39 17.56
N THR A 164 21.82 9.60 16.95
CA THR A 164 21.72 9.24 15.53
C THR A 164 20.58 8.24 15.33
N SER A 165 19.78 8.44 14.28
CA SER A 165 18.79 7.47 13.81
C SER A 165 19.16 6.97 12.41
N HIS A 166 18.61 5.81 12.05
CA HIS A 166 18.62 5.25 10.69
C HIS A 166 17.22 5.28 10.06
N ALA A 167 16.19 5.51 10.89
CA ALA A 167 14.83 5.67 10.45
C ALA A 167 14.12 6.74 11.29
N VAL A 168 13.17 7.44 10.68
CA VAL A 168 12.35 8.47 11.31
C VAL A 168 10.88 8.11 11.13
N VAL A 169 10.14 8.06 12.24
CA VAL A 169 8.68 8.00 12.19
C VAL A 169 8.11 9.41 12.17
N THR A 170 7.40 9.72 11.08
CA THR A 170 6.81 11.04 10.86
C THR A 170 5.58 10.95 9.96
N VAL A 171 4.76 11.98 10.02
CA VAL A 171 3.69 12.19 9.06
C VAL A 171 4.25 12.63 7.71
N ALA A 172 3.82 11.99 6.63
CA ALA A 172 4.15 12.36 5.27
C ALA A 172 2.98 13.11 4.60
N ALA A 173 3.27 13.89 3.57
CA ALA A 173 2.25 14.32 2.62
C ALA A 173 2.25 13.30 1.47
N LEU A 174 1.07 12.85 1.04
CA LEU A 174 0.98 12.07 -0.21
C LEU A 174 1.35 12.95 -1.42
N GLN A 175 1.07 14.27 -1.34
CA GLN A 175 1.50 15.27 -2.32
C GLN A 175 2.96 15.69 -2.10
N SER A 176 3.90 14.74 -2.13
CA SER A 176 5.30 15.10 -1.94
C SER A 176 5.96 15.50 -3.27
N GLU A 177 6.80 16.53 -3.26
CA GLU A 177 7.79 16.75 -4.33
C GLU A 177 9.02 15.83 -4.15
N ALA A 178 8.88 14.73 -3.41
CA ALA A 178 9.99 13.85 -3.15
C ALA A 178 10.48 13.22 -4.46
N PRO A 179 11.79 12.97 -4.58
CA PRO A 179 12.34 12.33 -5.75
C PRO A 179 11.65 10.99 -6.03
N GLN A 180 11.39 10.75 -7.32
CA GLN A 180 10.89 9.47 -7.79
C GLN A 180 11.90 8.37 -7.45
N ALA A 181 11.44 7.35 -6.74
CA ALA A 181 12.25 6.24 -6.25
C ALA A 181 12.02 4.94 -7.06
N TYR A 182 10.81 4.76 -7.57
CA TYR A 182 10.39 3.55 -8.29
C TYR A 182 9.75 3.92 -9.63
N THR A 183 9.94 3.08 -10.66
CA THR A 183 9.50 3.39 -12.03
C THR A 183 8.24 2.64 -12.45
N ALA A 184 8.05 1.42 -11.95
CA ALA A 184 6.91 0.56 -12.21
C ALA A 184 6.32 0.00 -10.91
N ALA A 185 5.07 -0.45 -10.96
CA ALA A 185 4.39 -1.02 -9.79
C ALA A 185 5.13 -2.24 -9.20
N ALA A 186 5.70 -3.08 -10.07
CA ALA A 186 6.48 -4.24 -9.65
C ALA A 186 7.75 -3.86 -8.86
N ASP A 187 8.35 -2.69 -9.10
CA ASP A 187 9.60 -2.28 -8.47
C ASP A 187 9.45 -2.11 -6.95
N TRP A 188 8.33 -1.53 -6.50
CA TRP A 188 8.04 -1.37 -5.06
C TRP A 188 7.24 -2.54 -4.48
N ALA A 189 6.39 -3.19 -5.29
CA ALA A 189 5.58 -4.30 -4.82
C ALA A 189 6.43 -5.53 -4.49
N LEU A 190 7.43 -5.82 -5.33
CA LEU A 190 8.27 -7.02 -5.19
C LEU A 190 9.63 -6.73 -4.54
N ALA A 191 9.93 -5.47 -4.23
CA ALA A 191 11.12 -5.14 -3.46
C ALA A 191 11.07 -5.83 -2.09
N PRO A 192 12.20 -6.31 -1.54
CA PRO A 192 12.25 -6.81 -0.18
C PRO A 192 11.71 -5.78 0.81
N ALA A 193 12.20 -4.53 0.72
CA ALA A 193 11.71 -3.39 1.49
C ALA A 193 11.58 -2.13 0.62
N VAL A 194 10.86 -1.13 1.13
CA VAL A 194 10.72 0.20 0.52
C VAL A 194 11.29 1.27 1.45
N SER A 195 11.64 2.44 0.91
CA SER A 195 12.23 3.54 1.70
C SER A 195 11.29 4.12 2.74
N ASP A 196 9.98 3.99 2.53
CA ASP A 196 8.94 4.48 3.43
C ASP A 196 7.87 3.40 3.58
N GLN A 197 7.44 3.11 4.80
CA GLN A 197 6.37 2.15 5.07
C GLN A 197 5.26 2.78 5.91
N LEU A 198 4.02 2.50 5.51
CA LEU A 198 2.83 3.04 6.17
C LEU A 198 2.55 2.29 7.48
N LEU A 199 2.54 3.02 8.59
CA LEU A 199 2.21 2.46 9.89
C LEU A 199 0.72 2.63 10.23
N ALA A 200 0.18 3.81 9.94
CA ALA A 200 -1.21 4.17 10.20
C ALA A 200 -1.62 5.38 9.35
N ALA A 201 -2.93 5.64 9.24
CA ALA A 201 -3.45 6.88 8.66
C ALA A 201 -4.30 7.61 9.70
N ARG A 202 -4.34 8.94 9.60
CA ARG A 202 -5.27 9.79 10.37
C ARG A 202 -5.70 10.96 9.51
N ALA A 203 -6.77 11.64 9.89
CA ALA A 203 -7.22 12.86 9.21
C ALA A 203 -7.52 13.99 10.20
N LEU A 204 -7.49 15.24 9.70
CA LEU A 204 -7.92 16.41 10.46
C LEU A 204 -9.37 16.78 10.07
N ALA A 205 -10.24 16.93 11.05
CA ALA A 205 -11.62 17.33 10.84
C ALA A 205 -11.73 18.86 10.81
N VAL A 206 -12.40 19.40 9.79
CA VAL A 206 -12.85 20.80 9.81
C VAL A 206 -14.25 20.84 10.39
N ILE A 207 -14.43 21.59 11.47
CA ILE A 207 -15.73 21.77 12.11
C ILE A 207 -16.17 23.22 12.08
N VAL A 208 -17.46 23.45 11.82
CA VAL A 208 -18.08 24.77 11.79
C VAL A 208 -19.29 24.88 12.70
N ALA A 209 -19.62 26.11 13.09
CA ALA A 209 -20.80 26.38 13.89
C ALA A 209 -22.08 26.01 13.12
N PRO A 210 -23.14 25.49 13.79
CA PRO A 210 -24.36 25.02 13.12
C PRO A 210 -25.11 26.08 12.30
N ASN A 211 -24.81 27.36 12.52
CA ASN A 211 -25.44 28.47 11.80
C ASN A 211 -24.72 28.85 10.49
N ILE A 212 -23.73 28.05 10.08
CA ILE A 212 -22.97 28.22 8.84
C ILE A 212 -23.49 27.23 7.80
N ASP A 213 -24.18 27.76 6.80
CA ASP A 213 -24.80 26.98 5.72
C ASP A 213 -23.97 27.13 4.44
N ILE A 214 -22.80 26.49 4.42
CA ILE A 214 -21.99 26.31 3.21
C ILE A 214 -21.70 24.81 3.04
N SER A 215 -21.52 24.37 1.80
CA SER A 215 -21.35 22.94 1.50
C SER A 215 -19.92 22.43 1.67
N ALA A 216 -18.91 23.31 1.65
CA ALA A 216 -17.50 22.95 1.76
C ALA A 216 -16.60 24.17 2.04
N VAL A 217 -15.35 23.91 2.41
CA VAL A 217 -14.25 24.90 2.40
C VAL A 217 -13.06 24.36 1.63
N SER A 218 -12.41 25.19 0.82
CA SER A 218 -11.16 24.77 0.17
C SER A 218 -9.97 24.88 1.11
N MET A 219 -8.91 24.11 0.85
CA MET A 219 -7.62 24.23 1.57
C MET A 219 -7.08 25.68 1.52
N ALA A 220 -7.24 26.35 0.38
CA ALA A 220 -6.81 27.74 0.20
C ALA A 220 -7.65 28.72 1.04
N ASP A 221 -8.97 28.52 1.08
CA ASP A 221 -9.87 29.35 1.90
C ASP A 221 -9.62 29.12 3.39
N LEU A 222 -9.41 27.86 3.79
CA LEU A 222 -9.06 27.51 5.17
C LEU A 222 -7.76 28.23 5.60
N ALA A 223 -6.74 28.23 4.74
CA ALA A 223 -5.51 28.99 5.00
C ALA A 223 -5.76 30.51 5.05
N GLY A 224 -6.62 31.03 4.18
CA GLY A 224 -7.02 32.44 4.16
C GLY A 224 -7.77 32.88 5.42
N ILE A 225 -8.66 32.04 5.95
CA ILE A 225 -9.37 32.26 7.22
C ILE A 225 -8.38 32.39 8.38
N TYR A 226 -7.46 31.42 8.53
CA TYR A 226 -6.52 31.42 9.65
C TYR A 226 -5.42 32.47 9.51
N ALA A 227 -5.14 32.96 8.30
CA ALA A 227 -4.27 34.10 8.05
C ALA A 227 -4.97 35.46 8.28
N GLY A 228 -6.30 35.47 8.42
CA GLY A 228 -7.10 36.68 8.57
C GLY A 228 -7.37 37.43 7.26
N ASP A 229 -7.13 36.79 6.12
CA ASP A 229 -7.44 37.35 4.79
C ASP A 229 -8.93 37.23 4.46
N ILE A 230 -9.58 36.18 4.97
CA ILE A 230 -11.03 35.94 4.85
C ILE A 230 -11.62 36.09 6.26
N THR A 231 -12.56 37.01 6.42
CA THR A 231 -13.03 37.42 7.75
C THR A 231 -14.54 37.34 7.92
N ASN A 232 -15.28 37.14 6.83
CA ASN A 232 -16.74 37.02 6.85
C ASN A 232 -17.21 35.83 5.99
N TRP A 233 -18.16 35.06 6.50
CA TRP A 233 -18.71 33.89 5.80
C TRP A 233 -19.37 34.23 4.45
N SER A 234 -19.86 35.45 4.27
CA SER A 234 -20.39 35.94 3.00
C SER A 234 -19.37 35.92 1.85
N GLU A 235 -18.07 35.99 2.16
CA GLU A 235 -16.98 35.88 1.16
C GLU A 235 -16.90 34.46 0.57
N LEU A 236 -17.42 33.47 1.29
CA LEU A 236 -17.47 32.05 0.90
C LEU A 236 -18.89 31.60 0.52
N GLY A 237 -19.81 32.55 0.29
CA GLY A 237 -21.20 32.26 -0.05
C GLY A 237 -22.10 31.88 1.13
N GLY A 238 -21.60 32.01 2.36
CA GLY A 238 -22.35 31.80 3.59
C GLY A 238 -23.11 33.05 4.08
N PRO A 239 -23.61 33.04 5.32
CA PRO A 239 -24.30 34.19 5.91
C PRO A 239 -23.37 35.40 6.08
N ASP A 240 -23.93 36.62 6.10
CA ASP A 240 -23.19 37.82 6.50
C ASP A 240 -22.91 37.79 8.02
N LEU A 241 -21.79 37.15 8.36
CA LEU A 241 -21.38 36.88 9.72
C LEU A 241 -19.86 36.80 9.79
N ALA A 242 -19.28 37.45 10.80
CA ALA A 242 -17.84 37.38 11.05
C ALA A 242 -17.39 35.93 11.35
N ILE A 243 -16.25 35.55 10.77
CA ILE A 243 -15.62 34.25 11.04
C ILE A 243 -14.86 34.32 12.36
N LEU A 244 -15.07 33.33 13.21
CA LEU A 244 -14.35 33.15 14.47
C LEU A 244 -13.46 31.89 14.39
N PRO A 245 -12.22 32.01 13.90
CA PRO A 245 -11.31 30.88 13.88
C PRO A 245 -10.81 30.54 15.29
N LEU A 246 -10.88 29.25 15.65
CA LEU A 246 -10.37 28.70 16.90
C LEU A 246 -9.17 27.80 16.61
N GLN A 247 -8.14 27.83 17.46
CA GLN A 247 -6.95 26.98 17.32
C GLN A 247 -6.61 26.26 18.63
N LEU A 248 -5.92 25.13 18.50
CA LEU A 248 -5.28 24.44 19.63
C LEU A 248 -4.04 25.21 20.14
N PRO A 249 -3.51 24.90 21.34
CA PRO A 249 -2.30 25.54 21.86
C PRO A 249 -1.07 25.27 21.00
N ALA A 250 -0.04 26.13 21.12
CA ALA A 250 1.23 25.95 20.39
C ALA A 250 1.96 24.63 20.72
N THR A 251 1.67 24.02 21.86
CA THR A 251 2.20 22.70 22.28
C THR A 251 1.46 21.52 21.65
N SER A 252 0.38 21.78 20.91
CA SER A 252 -0.42 20.74 20.28
C SER A 252 0.24 20.23 19.00
N THR A 253 0.48 18.92 18.93
CA THR A 253 0.89 18.23 17.71
C THR A 253 -0.05 18.51 16.55
N MET A 254 -1.36 18.50 16.81
CA MET A 254 -2.40 18.81 15.82
C MET A 254 -2.25 20.19 15.20
N ARG A 255 -1.88 21.19 16.01
CA ARG A 255 -1.63 22.55 15.49
C ARG A 255 -0.41 22.57 14.59
N THR A 256 0.65 21.87 14.97
CA THR A 256 1.85 21.73 14.13
C THR A 256 1.51 21.07 12.80
N GLU A 257 0.73 19.99 12.81
CA GLU A 257 0.27 19.30 11.61
C GLU A 257 -0.60 20.18 10.71
N PHE A 258 -1.54 20.93 11.29
CA PHE A 258 -2.38 21.89 10.55
C PHE A 258 -1.53 22.97 9.86
N ILE A 259 -0.52 23.50 10.55
CA ILE A 259 0.40 24.50 9.96
C ILE A 259 1.13 23.91 8.76
N GLN A 260 1.71 22.72 8.90
CA GLN A 260 2.45 22.05 7.82
C GLN A 260 1.58 21.70 6.61
N LEU A 261 0.29 21.39 6.85
CA LEU A 261 -0.59 20.88 5.80
C LEU A 261 -1.37 21.98 5.08
N VAL A 262 -1.70 23.07 5.78
CA VAL A 262 -2.59 24.11 5.27
C VAL A 262 -1.88 25.44 5.13
N MET A 263 -1.13 25.85 6.17
CA MET A 263 -0.56 27.20 6.22
C MET A 263 0.76 27.32 5.43
N GLU A 264 1.69 26.39 5.63
CA GLU A 264 3.00 26.39 4.96
C GLU A 264 2.88 26.24 3.44
N PRO A 265 2.08 25.30 2.88
CA PRO A 265 1.92 25.19 1.42
C PRO A 265 1.26 26.42 0.81
N ALA A 266 0.41 27.13 1.58
CA ALA A 266 -0.18 28.39 1.16
C ALA A 266 0.76 29.60 1.34
N GLY A 267 1.95 29.41 1.90
CA GLY A 267 2.90 30.49 2.23
C GLY A 267 2.37 31.47 3.28
N LYS A 268 1.49 31.01 4.17
CA LYS A 268 0.78 31.82 5.18
C LYS A 268 1.21 31.46 6.61
N SER A 269 0.87 32.34 7.55
CA SER A 269 1.05 32.11 8.99
C SER A 269 -0.25 32.41 9.72
N ILE A 270 -0.49 31.72 10.84
CA ILE A 270 -1.69 31.95 11.66
C ILE A 270 -1.66 33.38 12.21
N ALA A 271 -2.76 34.11 12.03
CA ALA A 271 -2.90 35.47 12.52
C ALA A 271 -2.91 35.52 14.07
N GLY A 272 -2.36 36.60 14.63
CA GLY A 272 -2.21 36.75 16.08
C GLY A 272 -3.53 36.89 16.87
N ASN A 273 -4.66 37.08 16.17
CA ASN A 273 -5.99 37.23 16.76
C ASN A 273 -6.84 35.95 16.69
N VAL A 274 -6.29 34.82 16.20
CA VAL A 274 -6.99 33.52 16.24
C VAL A 274 -7.10 33.03 17.69
N LEU A 275 -8.31 32.74 18.15
CA LEU A 275 -8.58 32.41 19.55
C LEU A 275 -8.04 31.03 19.90
N THR A 276 -7.15 30.95 20.89
CA THR A 276 -6.60 29.69 21.38
C THR A 276 -7.51 29.05 22.42
N MET A 277 -7.86 27.79 22.20
CA MET A 277 -8.60 26.93 23.11
C MET A 277 -7.66 25.96 23.82
N ALA A 278 -8.09 25.38 24.95
CA ALA A 278 -7.24 24.51 25.77
C ALA A 278 -6.97 23.15 25.09
N ASP A 279 -8.00 22.55 24.51
CA ASP A 279 -7.99 21.21 23.91
C ASP A 279 -9.11 21.05 22.88
N GLY A 280 -9.13 19.91 22.18
CA GLY A 280 -10.11 19.59 21.14
C GLY A 280 -11.56 19.50 21.66
N PRO A 281 -11.84 18.84 22.80
CA PRO A 281 -13.18 18.85 23.40
C PRO A 281 -13.69 20.27 23.73
N GLY A 282 -12.80 21.14 24.20
CA GLY A 282 -13.09 22.56 24.43
C GLY A 282 -13.41 23.30 23.14
N ILE A 283 -12.71 23.01 22.04
CA ILE A 283 -13.06 23.53 20.71
C ILE A 283 -14.42 23.02 20.26
N ALA A 284 -14.68 21.72 20.31
CA ALA A 284 -15.94 21.11 19.87
C ALA A 284 -17.16 21.71 20.61
N SER A 285 -17.02 21.93 21.92
CA SER A 285 -18.03 22.62 22.73
C SER A 285 -18.21 24.09 22.33
N SER A 286 -17.11 24.79 22.01
CA SER A 286 -17.11 26.21 21.64
C SER A 286 -17.70 26.45 20.26
N VAL A 287 -17.41 25.59 19.28
CA VAL A 287 -17.96 25.68 17.91
C VAL A 287 -19.49 25.62 17.93
N ASN A 288 -20.07 24.84 18.83
CA ASN A 288 -21.52 24.77 19.01
C ASN A 288 -22.15 26.01 19.67
N GLN A 289 -21.36 26.81 20.39
CA GLN A 289 -21.85 27.96 21.17
C GLN A 289 -21.62 29.30 20.48
N PHE A 290 -20.52 29.42 19.73
CA PHE A 290 -20.15 30.68 19.09
C PHE A 290 -20.55 30.67 17.63
N ALA A 291 -21.51 31.53 17.29
CA ALA A 291 -21.91 31.76 15.92
C ALA A 291 -20.70 32.21 15.09
N GLY A 292 -20.54 31.66 13.89
CA GLY A 292 -19.42 32.02 13.02
C GLY A 292 -18.15 31.23 13.27
N ALA A 293 -18.12 30.33 14.25
CA ALA A 293 -16.92 29.58 14.59
C ALA A 293 -16.52 28.55 13.53
N ILE A 294 -15.21 28.39 13.36
CA ILE A 294 -14.57 27.32 12.59
C ILE A 294 -13.33 26.85 13.34
N SER A 295 -13.06 25.55 13.29
CA SER A 295 -11.81 25.00 13.79
C SER A 295 -11.36 23.76 13.05
N VAL A 296 -10.10 23.37 13.27
CA VAL A 296 -9.52 22.10 12.82
C VAL A 296 -9.17 21.27 14.06
N VAL A 297 -9.72 20.06 14.14
CA VAL A 297 -9.62 19.16 15.31
C VAL A 297 -9.33 17.72 14.89
N GLU A 298 -9.08 16.85 15.86
CA GLU A 298 -9.01 15.41 15.63
C GLU A 298 -10.39 14.87 15.28
N VAL A 299 -10.44 13.81 14.46
CA VAL A 299 -11.71 13.16 14.08
C VAL A 299 -12.51 12.76 15.34
N ALA A 300 -11.82 12.29 16.38
CA ALA A 300 -12.44 11.87 17.64
C ALA A 300 -13.15 13.01 18.42
N ASP A 301 -12.76 14.26 18.19
CA ASP A 301 -13.38 15.44 18.82
C ASP A 301 -14.51 16.03 17.98
N ALA A 302 -14.64 15.60 16.72
CA ALA A 302 -15.65 16.11 15.81
C ALA A 302 -17.01 15.42 16.01
N SER A 303 -18.08 16.19 15.83
CA SER A 303 -19.45 15.67 15.71
C SER A 303 -19.86 15.72 14.24
N ASP A 304 -20.53 14.68 13.74
CA ASP A 304 -21.00 14.59 12.36
C ASP A 304 -21.81 15.82 11.92
N SER A 305 -22.60 16.40 12.83
CA SER A 305 -23.42 17.58 12.57
C SER A 305 -22.64 18.86 12.27
N ASN A 306 -21.35 18.89 12.58
CA ASN A 306 -20.51 20.08 12.49
C ASN A 306 -19.40 19.92 11.44
N LEU A 307 -19.24 18.72 10.86
CA LEU A 307 -18.23 18.45 9.85
C LEU A 307 -18.51 19.27 8.60
N LEU A 308 -17.47 19.98 8.14
CA LEU A 308 -17.50 20.68 6.86
C LEU A 308 -16.62 19.94 5.86
N PRO A 309 -17.17 19.51 4.71
CA PRO A 309 -16.39 18.92 3.63
C PRO A 309 -15.24 19.83 3.18
N VAL A 310 -14.12 19.23 2.78
CA VAL A 310 -12.92 19.97 2.37
C VAL A 310 -12.65 19.70 0.90
N SER A 311 -12.36 20.74 0.14
CA SER A 311 -11.88 20.61 -1.24
C SER A 311 -10.38 20.86 -1.36
N GLY A 312 -9.71 19.98 -2.11
CA GLY A 312 -8.31 20.14 -2.50
C GLY A 312 -8.15 21.05 -3.73
N THR A 313 -7.03 20.89 -4.43
CA THR A 313 -6.63 21.71 -5.59
C THR A 313 -7.58 21.66 -6.79
N CYS A 314 -8.24 20.53 -7.05
CA CYS A 314 -9.23 20.40 -8.13
C CYS A 314 -10.65 20.86 -7.74
N GLY A 315 -10.85 21.38 -6.52
CA GLY A 315 -12.10 22.02 -6.11
C GLY A 315 -13.29 21.11 -5.82
N THR A 316 -13.15 19.78 -5.92
CA THR A 316 -14.23 18.84 -5.56
C THR A 316 -14.26 18.64 -4.04
N PRO A 317 -15.38 18.96 -3.34
CA PRO A 317 -15.51 18.69 -1.92
C PRO A 317 -15.50 17.20 -1.59
N VAL A 318 -14.78 16.84 -0.53
CA VAL A 318 -14.76 15.48 -0.01
C VAL A 318 -15.18 15.50 1.45
N VAL A 319 -16.14 14.64 1.79
CA VAL A 319 -16.62 14.46 3.16
C VAL A 319 -15.56 13.70 3.95
N LEU A 320 -15.35 14.08 5.21
CA LEU A 320 -14.56 13.27 6.13
C LEU A 320 -15.38 12.04 6.55
N ASP A 321 -14.98 10.88 6.06
CA ASP A 321 -15.45 9.56 6.51
C ASP A 321 -14.30 8.55 6.41
N SER A 322 -14.44 7.39 7.06
CA SER A 322 -13.38 6.37 7.04
C SER A 322 -13.03 5.93 5.62
N PHE A 323 -14.00 5.85 4.71
CA PHE A 323 -13.72 5.43 3.33
C PHE A 323 -12.77 6.41 2.64
N ASN A 324 -13.05 7.72 2.74
CA ASN A 324 -12.26 8.77 2.11
C ASN A 324 -10.91 8.99 2.80
N VAL A 325 -10.76 8.62 4.06
CA VAL A 325 -9.45 8.58 4.72
C VAL A 325 -8.61 7.43 4.17
N ILE A 326 -9.17 6.22 4.10
CA ILE A 326 -8.46 5.01 3.68
C ILE A 326 -8.11 5.05 2.19
N SER A 327 -9.00 5.59 1.36
CA SER A 327 -8.75 5.78 -0.08
C SER A 327 -7.82 6.95 -0.38
N GLY A 328 -7.41 7.71 0.65
CA GLY A 328 -6.65 8.94 0.54
C GLY A 328 -7.46 10.15 0.05
N ASP A 329 -8.73 9.96 -0.36
CA ASP A 329 -9.64 10.97 -0.95
C ASP A 329 -9.75 12.27 -0.18
N TYR A 330 -9.71 12.20 1.14
CA TYR A 330 -9.89 13.38 1.98
C TYR A 330 -8.61 14.26 2.05
N PRO A 331 -8.68 15.56 1.68
CA PRO A 331 -7.48 16.41 1.53
C PRO A 331 -6.63 16.61 2.79
N LEU A 332 -7.20 16.39 3.98
CA LEU A 332 -6.50 16.55 5.26
C LEU A 332 -6.04 15.21 5.87
N VAL A 333 -5.92 14.14 5.06
CA VAL A 333 -5.31 12.88 5.48
C VAL A 333 -3.80 13.03 5.71
N ARG A 334 -3.28 12.35 6.73
CA ARG A 334 -1.87 12.28 7.11
C ARG A 334 -1.47 10.83 7.35
N PRO A 335 -0.84 10.18 6.36
CA PRO A 335 -0.16 8.92 6.58
C PRO A 335 0.98 9.10 7.59
N LEU A 336 1.01 8.24 8.61
CA LEU A 336 2.14 8.09 9.51
C LEU A 336 3.07 7.04 8.92
N MET A 337 4.24 7.48 8.46
CA MET A 337 5.24 6.64 7.81
C MET A 337 6.42 6.41 8.74
N ILE A 338 7.08 5.26 8.59
CA ILE A 338 8.51 5.13 8.92
C ILE A 338 9.32 5.32 7.65
N SER A 339 10.26 6.26 7.66
CA SER A 339 11.17 6.53 6.54
C SER A 339 12.58 6.09 6.92
N PHE A 340 13.24 5.31 6.07
CA PHE A 340 14.59 4.79 6.29
C PHE A 340 15.62 5.61 5.52
N ASP A 341 16.77 5.90 6.16
CA ASP A 341 17.91 6.56 5.52
C ASP A 341 18.53 5.68 4.41
N SER A 342 18.45 4.36 4.60
CA SER A 342 18.80 3.33 3.63
C SER A 342 17.75 2.23 3.68
N VAL A 343 17.28 1.78 2.51
CA VAL A 343 16.29 0.70 2.41
C VAL A 343 16.79 -0.52 3.19
N PRO A 344 15.99 -1.11 4.09
CA PRO A 344 16.37 -2.30 4.85
C PRO A 344 16.84 -3.44 3.94
N GLU A 345 17.89 -4.14 4.37
CA GLU A 345 18.47 -5.23 3.57
C GLU A 345 17.81 -6.58 3.84
N THR A 346 17.24 -6.76 5.04
CA THR A 346 16.63 -8.03 5.45
C THR A 346 15.12 -8.05 5.24
N GLN A 347 14.62 -9.21 4.78
CA GLN A 347 13.18 -9.47 4.69
C GLN A 347 12.51 -9.36 6.07
N LEU A 348 13.23 -9.69 7.13
CA LEU A 348 12.73 -9.66 8.50
C LEU A 348 12.29 -8.26 8.93
N THR A 349 13.07 -7.23 8.59
CA THR A 349 12.67 -5.84 8.82
C THR A 349 11.46 -5.47 7.97
N ALA A 350 11.47 -5.83 6.69
CA ALA A 350 10.39 -5.50 5.78
C ALA A 350 9.05 -6.07 6.27
N ASP A 351 9.05 -7.34 6.67
CA ASP A 351 7.89 -8.06 7.16
C ASP A 351 7.29 -7.41 8.42
N ILE A 352 8.12 -6.85 9.33
CA ILE A 352 7.65 -6.12 10.54
C ILE A 352 6.73 -4.96 10.15
N PHE A 353 7.15 -4.20 9.15
CA PHE A 353 6.49 -2.96 8.78
C PHE A 353 5.44 -3.15 7.69
N ASP A 354 5.53 -4.20 6.88
CA ASP A 354 4.42 -4.66 6.04
C ASP A 354 3.27 -5.22 6.90
N TYR A 355 3.61 -5.90 8.00
CA TYR A 355 2.62 -6.34 9.00
C TYR A 355 1.84 -5.18 9.63
N ALA A 356 2.38 -3.94 9.56
CA ALA A 356 1.67 -2.77 10.04
C ALA A 356 0.32 -2.59 9.32
N ALA A 357 0.26 -2.89 8.02
CA ALA A 357 -0.98 -2.79 7.23
C ALA A 357 -1.99 -3.92 7.52
N GLY A 358 -1.57 -4.98 8.20
CA GLY A 358 -2.41 -6.13 8.51
C GLY A 358 -3.49 -5.85 9.55
N SER A 359 -4.62 -6.55 9.44
CA SER A 359 -5.82 -6.33 10.27
C SER A 359 -5.58 -6.40 11.79
N VAL A 360 -4.56 -7.14 12.25
CA VAL A 360 -4.20 -7.22 13.69
C VAL A 360 -3.68 -5.88 14.19
N VAL A 361 -2.69 -5.31 13.51
CA VAL A 361 -2.14 -4.00 13.86
C VAL A 361 -3.19 -2.93 13.69
N GLN A 362 -3.94 -2.99 12.59
CA GLN A 362 -4.95 -1.97 12.28
C GLN A 362 -6.04 -1.85 13.36
N ARG A 363 -6.42 -2.96 14.01
CA ARG A 363 -7.32 -2.89 15.19
C ARG A 363 -6.68 -2.25 16.41
N LEU A 364 -5.37 -2.42 16.61
CA LEU A 364 -4.65 -1.87 17.76
C LEU A 364 -4.40 -0.37 17.61
N VAL A 365 -3.97 0.08 16.42
CA VAL A 365 -3.72 1.52 16.17
C VAL A 365 -5.01 2.34 16.23
N SER A 366 -6.17 1.77 15.86
CA SER A 366 -7.45 2.46 16.02
C SER A 366 -7.85 2.74 17.46
N ALA A 367 -7.34 1.96 18.42
CA ALA A 367 -7.55 2.28 19.84
C ALA A 367 -6.77 3.53 20.29
N GLU A 368 -5.74 3.93 19.53
CA GLU A 368 -4.91 5.12 19.79
C GLU A 368 -5.38 6.36 19.00
N GLY A 369 -6.56 6.32 18.38
CA GLY A 369 -7.15 7.45 17.66
C GLY A 369 -6.72 7.60 16.20
N PHE A 370 -6.12 6.55 15.61
CA PHE A 370 -5.82 6.48 14.17
C PHE A 370 -6.94 5.77 13.41
N ASP A 371 -7.10 6.09 12.13
CA ASP A 371 -8.02 5.37 11.26
C ASP A 371 -7.40 4.02 10.87
N SER A 372 -8.21 2.96 10.95
CA SER A 372 -7.83 1.65 10.40
C SER A 372 -7.78 1.76 8.89
N ILE A 373 -6.68 1.33 8.27
CA ILE A 373 -6.55 1.26 6.81
C ILE A 373 -7.06 -0.04 6.20
N SER A 374 -7.74 -0.90 6.97
CA SER A 374 -8.34 -2.13 6.44
C SER A 374 -9.34 -1.82 5.32
N ALA A 375 -9.36 -2.64 4.28
CA ALA A 375 -10.23 -2.39 3.14
C ALA A 375 -11.71 -2.42 3.55
N ILE A 376 -12.45 -1.39 3.14
CA ILE A 376 -13.89 -1.29 3.34
C ILE A 376 -14.57 -0.96 2.01
N ALA A 377 -15.84 -1.32 1.90
CA ALA A 377 -16.65 -0.95 0.75
C ALA A 377 -17.15 0.48 0.85
N GLN A 378 -17.24 1.16 -0.29
CA GLN A 378 -17.92 2.44 -0.40
C GLN A 378 -19.41 2.26 -0.15
N ASP A 379 -20.01 3.21 0.56
CA ASP A 379 -21.45 3.35 0.69
C ASP A 379 -22.15 3.42 -0.68
N GLU A 380 -23.29 2.74 -0.82
CA GLU A 380 -24.01 2.64 -2.09
C GLU A 380 -24.59 3.97 -2.55
N ASP A 381 -25.10 4.80 -1.64
CA ASP A 381 -25.66 6.11 -1.98
C ASP A 381 -24.56 7.03 -2.50
N SER A 382 -23.40 7.02 -1.84
CA SER A 382 -22.21 7.77 -2.26
C SER A 382 -21.69 7.31 -3.63
N LYS A 383 -21.62 5.99 -3.87
CA LYS A 383 -21.25 5.39 -5.15
C LYS A 383 -22.24 5.79 -6.26
N ASN A 384 -23.53 5.66 -6.00
CA ASN A 384 -24.59 5.97 -6.97
C ASN A 384 -24.65 7.47 -7.27
N HIS A 385 -24.41 8.32 -6.26
CA HIS A 385 -24.30 9.77 -6.45
C HIS A 385 -23.14 10.10 -7.40
N ARG A 386 -21.95 9.52 -7.17
CA ARG A 386 -20.79 9.64 -8.07
C ARG A 386 -21.14 9.25 -9.51
N LEU A 387 -21.75 8.08 -9.70
CA LEU A 387 -22.10 7.59 -11.05
C LEU A 387 -23.18 8.45 -11.71
N ASN A 388 -24.13 8.99 -10.95
CA ASN A 388 -25.15 9.90 -11.49
C ASN A 388 -24.56 11.25 -11.92
N THR A 389 -23.61 11.80 -11.15
CA THR A 389 -22.90 13.03 -11.51
C THR A 389 -22.15 12.88 -12.82
N LEU A 390 -21.54 11.71 -13.07
CA LEU A 390 -20.88 11.38 -14.34
C LEU A 390 -21.85 11.45 -15.53
N LEU A 391 -23.11 11.01 -15.37
CA LEU A 391 -24.12 11.05 -16.42
C LEU A 391 -24.63 12.47 -16.73
N GLY A 392 -24.50 13.38 -15.78
CA GLY A 392 -24.91 14.79 -15.91
C GLY A 392 -23.79 15.75 -16.33
N ALA A 393 -22.55 15.26 -16.46
CA ALA A 393 -21.39 16.08 -16.76
C ALA A 393 -21.36 16.53 -18.23
N ASP A 394 -20.85 17.74 -18.47
CA ASP A 394 -20.58 18.25 -19.81
C ASP A 394 -19.24 17.69 -20.31
N LEU A 395 -19.31 16.60 -21.06
CA LEU A 395 -18.17 15.80 -21.50
C LEU A 395 -17.93 15.91 -23.01
N ALA A 396 -16.66 15.94 -23.41
CA ALA A 396 -16.26 15.82 -24.81
C ALA A 396 -16.73 14.48 -25.40
N GLU A 397 -16.76 14.38 -26.74
CA GLU A 397 -17.27 13.19 -27.42
C GLU A 397 -16.52 11.89 -27.07
N THR A 398 -15.19 11.98 -26.97
CA THR A 398 -14.32 10.86 -26.57
C THR A 398 -14.56 10.46 -25.10
N GLU A 399 -14.85 11.42 -24.24
CA GLU A 399 -15.11 11.22 -22.81
C GLU A 399 -16.51 10.62 -22.57
N ARG A 400 -17.51 10.99 -23.37
CA ARG A 400 -18.88 10.44 -23.28
C ARG A 400 -18.92 8.92 -23.47
N LEU A 401 -18.13 8.39 -24.41
CA LEU A 401 -18.07 6.94 -24.63
C LEU A 401 -17.45 6.23 -23.43
N ALA A 402 -16.33 6.76 -22.93
CA ALA A 402 -15.66 6.20 -21.77
C ALA A 402 -16.55 6.29 -20.51
N ALA A 403 -17.32 7.35 -20.35
CA ALA A 403 -18.24 7.54 -19.23
C ALA A 403 -19.40 6.54 -19.27
N ALA A 404 -19.96 6.28 -20.46
CA ALA A 404 -20.97 5.26 -20.66
C ALA A 404 -20.43 3.85 -20.34
N GLN A 405 -19.20 3.54 -20.77
CA GLN A 405 -18.54 2.27 -20.46
C GLN A 405 -18.27 2.14 -18.96
N MET A 406 -17.79 3.20 -18.31
CA MET A 406 -17.58 3.26 -16.87
C MET A 406 -18.87 2.97 -16.11
N PHE A 407 -19.95 3.68 -16.45
CA PHE A 407 -21.26 3.44 -15.84
C PHE A 407 -21.70 1.98 -16.00
N GLN A 408 -21.64 1.43 -17.21
CA GLN A 408 -22.05 0.05 -17.48
C GLN A 408 -21.23 -0.99 -16.70
N ARG A 409 -19.93 -0.75 -16.51
CA ARG A 409 -19.03 -1.69 -15.82
C ARG A 409 -19.17 -1.60 -14.31
N LEU A 410 -19.29 -0.38 -13.78
CA LEU A 410 -19.17 -0.11 -12.34
C LEU A 410 -20.52 -0.03 -11.60
N PHE A 411 -21.64 0.09 -12.31
CA PHE A 411 -22.97 0.24 -11.69
C PHE A 411 -23.30 -0.90 -10.70
N GLU A 412 -23.07 -2.15 -11.12
CA GLU A 412 -23.30 -3.35 -10.30
C GLU A 412 -22.11 -3.73 -9.41
N ALA A 413 -20.98 -3.04 -9.56
CA ALA A 413 -19.79 -3.32 -8.78
C ALA A 413 -19.77 -2.51 -7.48
N GLN A 414 -18.97 -2.98 -6.53
CA GLN A 414 -18.71 -2.35 -5.26
C GLN A 414 -17.28 -1.80 -5.26
N ARG A 415 -17.13 -0.50 -4.99
CA ARG A 415 -15.81 0.12 -4.85
C ARG A 415 -15.24 -0.24 -3.47
N LEU A 416 -14.00 -0.72 -3.42
CA LEU A 416 -13.25 -0.89 -2.19
C LEU A 416 -12.37 0.35 -1.93
N SER A 417 -12.05 0.61 -0.67
CA SER A 417 -11.24 1.75 -0.26
C SER A 417 -9.78 1.71 -0.75
N PRO A 418 -9.10 0.56 -0.91
CA PRO A 418 -7.74 0.55 -1.43
C PRO A 418 -7.62 1.32 -2.74
N THR A 419 -6.75 2.33 -2.72
CA THR A 419 -6.48 3.21 -3.84
C THR A 419 -4.97 3.36 -3.97
N MET A 420 -4.46 3.14 -5.18
CA MET A 420 -3.03 3.22 -5.47
C MET A 420 -2.71 4.32 -6.47
N PHE A 421 -1.48 4.81 -6.41
CA PHE A 421 -0.91 5.79 -7.34
C PHE A 421 -0.05 5.07 -8.38
N GLY A 422 -0.38 5.24 -9.66
CA GLY A 422 0.35 4.62 -10.77
C GLY A 422 1.36 5.57 -11.41
N GLY A 423 2.28 4.99 -12.17
CA GLY A 423 3.42 5.70 -12.77
C GLY A 423 4.67 5.59 -11.88
N ALA A 424 5.65 6.46 -12.13
CA ALA A 424 6.77 6.61 -11.22
C ALA A 424 6.25 7.07 -9.85
N THR A 425 6.79 6.49 -8.78
CA THR A 425 6.39 6.83 -7.41
C THR A 425 7.57 7.26 -6.55
N SER A 426 7.30 8.21 -5.65
CA SER A 426 8.19 8.54 -4.54
C SER A 426 8.16 7.47 -3.45
N GLY A 427 9.06 7.58 -2.47
CA GLY A 427 9.10 6.67 -1.31
C GLY A 427 7.76 6.57 -0.57
N PRO A 428 7.17 7.68 -0.09
CA PRO A 428 5.87 7.66 0.59
C PRO A 428 4.72 7.11 -0.27
N GLU A 429 4.69 7.41 -1.57
CA GLU A 429 3.68 6.86 -2.50
C GLU A 429 3.81 5.34 -2.65
N ALA A 430 5.04 4.83 -2.77
CA ALA A 430 5.32 3.40 -2.83
C ALA A 430 4.94 2.69 -1.52
N GLY A 431 5.26 3.30 -0.37
CA GLY A 431 4.86 2.81 0.95
C GLY A 431 3.34 2.73 1.13
N TRP A 432 2.62 3.76 0.67
CA TRP A 432 1.16 3.76 0.62
C TRP A 432 0.62 2.63 -0.27
N ASN A 433 1.11 2.53 -1.51
CA ASN A 433 0.67 1.51 -2.46
C ASN A 433 0.89 0.08 -1.93
N ARG A 434 2.04 -0.18 -1.30
CA ARG A 434 2.37 -1.49 -0.71
C ARG A 434 1.43 -1.85 0.45
N ALA A 435 1.07 -0.88 1.28
CA ALA A 435 0.07 -1.10 2.33
C ALA A 435 -1.33 -1.34 1.75
N MET A 436 -1.70 -0.65 0.65
CA MET A 436 -2.96 -0.91 -0.06
C MET A 436 -2.99 -2.30 -0.70
N PHE A 437 -1.86 -2.81 -1.20
CA PHE A 437 -1.73 -4.20 -1.67
C PHE A 437 -1.94 -5.21 -0.54
N THR A 438 -1.35 -4.95 0.63
CA THR A 438 -1.50 -5.83 1.80
C THR A 438 -2.95 -5.89 2.26
N THR A 439 -3.59 -4.73 2.43
CA THR A 439 -5.00 -4.65 2.86
C THR A 439 -5.96 -5.23 1.83
N LEU A 440 -5.66 -5.06 0.53
CA LEU A 440 -6.41 -5.67 -0.56
C LEU A 440 -6.27 -7.20 -0.54
N ALA A 441 -5.06 -7.73 -0.35
CA ALA A 441 -4.81 -9.16 -0.27
C ALA A 441 -5.58 -9.81 0.88
N GLU A 442 -5.58 -9.19 2.07
CA GLU A 442 -6.38 -9.67 3.22
C GLU A 442 -7.89 -9.65 2.92
N ALA A 443 -8.39 -8.57 2.30
CA ALA A 443 -9.80 -8.43 1.98
C ALA A 443 -10.26 -9.40 0.88
N LEU A 444 -9.41 -9.69 -0.10
CA LEU A 444 -9.70 -10.64 -1.17
C LEU A 444 -9.54 -12.10 -0.76
N ALA A 445 -8.84 -12.37 0.36
CA ALA A 445 -8.67 -13.72 0.89
C ALA A 445 -9.94 -14.26 1.58
N THR A 446 -10.94 -13.42 1.85
CA THR A 446 -12.16 -13.83 2.54
C THR A 446 -13.12 -14.61 1.63
N SER A 447 -13.91 -15.51 2.22
CA SER A 447 -14.79 -16.42 1.47
C SER A 447 -15.93 -15.72 0.71
N ASP A 448 -16.32 -14.53 1.13
CA ASP A 448 -17.34 -13.71 0.45
C ASP A 448 -16.84 -13.11 -0.87
N MET A 449 -15.51 -13.11 -1.11
CA MET A 449 -14.92 -12.69 -2.38
C MET A 449 -14.84 -13.82 -3.41
N ALA A 450 -15.10 -15.07 -3.02
CA ALA A 450 -14.91 -16.22 -3.89
C ALA A 450 -15.69 -16.12 -5.22
N GLY A 451 -14.99 -16.33 -6.34
CA GLY A 451 -15.54 -16.30 -7.69
C GLY A 451 -15.88 -14.92 -8.25
N ARG A 452 -15.57 -13.83 -7.54
CA ARG A 452 -15.87 -12.45 -7.98
C ARG A 452 -14.84 -11.93 -8.99
N GLU A 453 -15.24 -10.93 -9.75
CA GLU A 453 -14.30 -10.16 -10.60
C GLU A 453 -13.74 -8.99 -9.81
N VAL A 454 -12.41 -8.89 -9.70
CA VAL A 454 -11.69 -7.77 -9.11
C VAL A 454 -11.11 -6.92 -10.25
N MET A 455 -11.65 -5.72 -10.41
CA MET A 455 -11.29 -4.77 -11.44
C MET A 455 -10.35 -3.70 -10.87
N PHE A 456 -9.17 -3.58 -11.46
CA PHE A 456 -8.26 -2.45 -11.29
C PHE A 456 -8.69 -1.36 -12.26
N VAL A 457 -9.16 -0.23 -11.73
CA VAL A 457 -9.77 0.83 -12.52
C VAL A 457 -8.89 2.08 -12.48
N GLY A 458 -8.26 2.37 -13.62
CA GLY A 458 -7.33 3.47 -13.79
C GLY A 458 -8.00 4.78 -14.18
N PHE A 459 -7.51 5.87 -13.60
CA PHE A 459 -7.86 7.25 -13.91
C PHE A 459 -6.59 8.10 -14.05
N GLY A 460 -6.65 9.18 -14.82
CA GLY A 460 -5.57 10.15 -15.00
C GLY A 460 -5.13 10.32 -16.45
N GLY A 461 -3.98 10.98 -16.62
CA GLY A 461 -3.48 11.45 -17.91
C GLY A 461 -4.23 12.68 -18.44
N THR A 462 -3.74 13.24 -19.55
CA THR A 462 -4.32 14.46 -20.15
C THR A 462 -4.47 14.32 -21.66
N GLY A 463 -5.44 15.06 -22.22
CA GLY A 463 -5.71 15.09 -23.65
C GLY A 463 -5.99 13.71 -24.25
N ASP A 464 -5.62 13.53 -25.51
CA ASP A 464 -5.93 12.32 -26.29
C ASP A 464 -5.27 11.04 -25.73
N ALA A 465 -4.24 11.17 -24.89
CA ALA A 465 -3.52 10.03 -24.31
C ALA A 465 -4.12 9.53 -22.98
N ALA A 466 -5.04 10.26 -22.36
CA ALA A 466 -5.56 9.96 -21.02
C ALA A 466 -6.07 8.51 -20.88
N MET A 467 -6.82 8.02 -21.88
CA MET A 467 -7.33 6.65 -21.89
C MET A 467 -6.22 5.60 -21.89
N ALA A 468 -5.16 5.81 -22.67
CA ALA A 468 -4.04 4.87 -22.75
C ALA A 468 -3.20 4.89 -21.48
N VAL A 469 -2.95 6.07 -20.92
CA VAL A 469 -2.18 6.26 -19.68
C VAL A 469 -2.87 5.61 -18.49
N SER A 470 -4.16 5.90 -18.29
CA SER A 470 -4.95 5.29 -17.23
C SER A 470 -5.09 3.76 -17.37
N ALA A 471 -5.26 3.24 -18.59
CA ALA A 471 -5.32 1.80 -18.83
C ALA A 471 -3.98 1.10 -18.56
N ALA A 472 -2.87 1.73 -18.94
CA ALA A 472 -1.53 1.22 -18.64
C ALA A 472 -1.27 1.15 -17.13
N ALA A 473 -1.64 2.20 -16.39
CA ALA A 473 -1.52 2.22 -14.93
C ALA A 473 -2.34 1.11 -14.25
N ALA A 474 -3.59 0.91 -14.70
CA ALA A 474 -4.44 -0.17 -14.19
C ALA A 474 -3.83 -1.56 -14.46
N ALA A 475 -3.30 -1.77 -15.67
CA ALA A 475 -2.68 -3.04 -16.06
C ALA A 475 -1.37 -3.31 -15.30
N ASP A 476 -0.52 -2.30 -15.13
CA ASP A 476 0.72 -2.40 -14.35
C ASP A 476 0.42 -2.77 -12.88
N MET A 477 -0.56 -2.10 -12.28
CA MET A 477 -0.98 -2.34 -10.91
C MET A 477 -1.60 -3.75 -10.72
N GLN A 478 -2.42 -4.21 -11.68
CA GLN A 478 -3.01 -5.55 -11.66
C GLN A 478 -1.93 -6.64 -11.80
N ALA A 479 -0.96 -6.44 -12.70
CA ALA A 479 0.15 -7.37 -12.91
C ALA A 479 1.07 -7.44 -11.69
N ALA A 480 1.36 -6.31 -11.05
CA ALA A 480 2.13 -6.25 -9.82
C ALA A 480 1.39 -6.95 -8.67
N PHE A 481 0.09 -6.72 -8.50
CA PHE A 481 -0.70 -7.38 -7.45
C PHE A 481 -0.72 -8.91 -7.61
N SER A 482 -0.83 -9.40 -8.85
CA SER A 482 -0.82 -10.84 -9.15
C SER A 482 0.49 -11.52 -8.75
N GLN A 483 1.61 -10.77 -8.74
CA GLN A 483 2.91 -11.27 -8.29
C GLN A 483 3.12 -11.06 -6.79
N PHE A 484 2.57 -9.98 -6.23
CA PHE A 484 2.63 -9.68 -4.80
C PHE A 484 1.85 -10.70 -3.96
N ALA A 485 0.65 -11.09 -4.43
CA ALA A 485 -0.24 -12.00 -3.72
C ALA A 485 -0.72 -13.16 -4.63
N PRO A 486 0.19 -14.01 -5.15
CA PRO A 486 -0.10 -14.98 -6.21
C PRO A 486 -1.15 -16.02 -5.81
N ASN A 487 -1.24 -16.33 -4.52
CA ASN A 487 -2.16 -17.34 -4.00
C ASN A 487 -3.58 -16.80 -3.77
N VAL A 488 -3.76 -15.47 -3.63
CA VAL A 488 -5.07 -14.89 -3.26
C VAL A 488 -6.09 -15.09 -4.38
N ALA A 489 -5.72 -14.79 -5.62
CA ALA A 489 -6.61 -14.95 -6.76
C ALA A 489 -6.92 -16.43 -7.03
N ALA A 490 -5.90 -17.30 -6.98
CA ALA A 490 -6.07 -18.73 -7.23
C ALA A 490 -6.93 -19.41 -6.14
N ALA A 491 -6.67 -19.14 -4.87
CA ALA A 491 -7.37 -19.78 -3.75
C ALA A 491 -8.87 -19.47 -3.72
N ASN A 492 -9.27 -18.26 -4.13
CA ASN A 492 -10.66 -17.82 -4.15
C ASN A 492 -11.29 -17.81 -5.55
N GLY A 493 -10.58 -18.31 -6.58
CA GLY A 493 -11.08 -18.30 -7.96
C GLY A 493 -11.45 -16.91 -8.47
N LEU A 494 -10.68 -15.89 -8.07
CA LEU A 494 -10.92 -14.49 -8.45
C LEU A 494 -10.51 -14.26 -9.91
N THR A 495 -11.33 -13.51 -10.64
CA THR A 495 -10.92 -12.99 -11.95
C THR A 495 -10.35 -11.59 -11.78
N LEU A 496 -9.07 -11.39 -12.09
CA LEU A 496 -8.46 -10.06 -12.07
C LEU A 496 -8.57 -9.42 -13.45
N SER A 497 -9.04 -8.18 -13.53
CA SER A 497 -9.11 -7.42 -14.78
C SER A 497 -8.64 -5.97 -14.57
N ALA A 498 -8.27 -5.31 -15.67
CA ALA A 498 -7.78 -3.94 -15.64
C ALA A 498 -8.50 -3.09 -16.70
N GLN A 499 -8.89 -1.86 -16.35
CA GLN A 499 -9.56 -0.95 -17.27
C GLN A 499 -9.21 0.51 -16.97
N GLY A 500 -8.95 1.31 -18.00
CA GLY A 500 -8.72 2.75 -17.87
C GLY A 500 -9.90 3.57 -18.38
N PHE A 501 -10.19 4.69 -17.70
CA PHE A 501 -11.26 5.62 -18.07
C PHE A 501 -10.75 7.06 -18.29
N GLY A 502 -9.44 7.27 -18.38
CA GLY A 502 -8.85 8.60 -18.58
C GLY A 502 -9.17 9.53 -17.41
N ASN A 503 -9.44 10.80 -17.70
CA ASN A 503 -9.72 11.86 -16.72
C ASN A 503 -11.23 12.16 -16.55
N ILE A 504 -12.13 11.30 -17.05
CA ILE A 504 -13.57 11.59 -17.19
C ILE A 504 -14.37 11.62 -15.89
N SER A 505 -13.76 11.18 -14.80
CA SER A 505 -14.40 11.08 -13.49
C SER A 505 -13.40 11.47 -12.41
N PRO A 506 -13.12 12.77 -12.19
CA PRO A 506 -12.60 13.21 -10.91
C PRO A 506 -13.76 13.17 -9.90
N ALA A 507 -14.28 11.98 -9.61
CA ALA A 507 -15.28 11.83 -8.56
C ALA A 507 -14.69 12.16 -7.19
N THR A 508 -13.38 12.03 -7.09
CA THR A 508 -12.55 12.60 -6.03
C THR A 508 -11.34 13.25 -6.66
N CYS A 509 -10.81 14.22 -5.95
CA CYS A 509 -9.69 15.03 -6.37
C CYS A 509 -8.38 14.24 -6.34
N TYR A 510 -8.00 13.56 -7.43
CA TYR A 510 -6.68 12.91 -7.46
C TYR A 510 -5.54 13.94 -7.54
N GLU A 511 -5.77 15.11 -8.15
CA GLU A 511 -4.83 16.24 -8.17
C GLU A 511 -4.54 16.80 -6.76
N GLY A 512 -5.36 16.43 -5.77
CA GLY A 512 -5.25 16.79 -4.36
C GLY A 512 -4.40 15.85 -3.52
N GLN A 513 -3.89 14.74 -4.09
CA GLN A 513 -3.13 13.72 -3.35
C GLN A 513 -1.75 13.44 -3.89
N VAL A 514 -1.48 13.66 -5.18
CA VAL A 514 -0.12 13.59 -5.73
C VAL A 514 0.08 14.77 -6.68
N ALA A 515 1.28 15.37 -6.66
CA ALA A 515 1.56 16.56 -7.45
C ALA A 515 1.91 16.21 -8.90
N GLY A 516 1.09 16.63 -9.87
CA GLY A 516 1.45 16.60 -11.29
C GLY A 516 0.41 15.92 -12.19
N ALA A 517 0.22 16.45 -13.40
CA ALA A 517 -0.73 15.97 -14.40
C ALA A 517 -0.38 14.58 -14.98
N GLU A 518 0.80 14.06 -14.66
CA GLU A 518 1.35 12.77 -15.12
C GLU A 518 0.89 11.61 -14.21
N HIS A 519 0.43 11.89 -12.99
CA HIS A 519 0.06 10.85 -12.04
C HIS A 519 -1.28 10.20 -12.40
N THR A 520 -1.34 8.90 -12.15
CA THR A 520 -2.55 8.10 -12.34
C THR A 520 -3.01 7.54 -11.02
N ARG A 521 -4.30 7.28 -10.94
CA ARG A 521 -4.95 6.68 -9.79
C ARG A 521 -5.52 5.33 -10.22
N VAL A 522 -5.36 4.31 -9.39
CA VAL A 522 -5.98 3.00 -9.59
C VAL A 522 -6.89 2.69 -8.41
N GLU A 523 -8.18 2.56 -8.69
CA GLU A 523 -9.21 2.17 -7.72
C GLU A 523 -9.52 0.67 -7.86
N ILE A 524 -9.96 0.06 -6.77
CA ILE A 524 -10.41 -1.33 -6.77
C ILE A 524 -11.93 -1.42 -6.77
N TRP A 525 -12.48 -2.20 -7.69
CA TRP A 525 -13.91 -2.48 -7.80
C TRP A 525 -14.13 -3.99 -7.87
N VAL A 526 -15.14 -4.49 -7.14
CA VAL A 526 -15.46 -5.91 -7.11
C VAL A 526 -16.87 -6.14 -7.59
N LYS A 527 -17.05 -7.03 -8.56
CA LYS A 527 -18.34 -7.43 -9.12
C LYS A 527 -18.73 -8.82 -8.65
#